data_AF-A0A1A6FT81-F1
#
_entry.id   AF-A0A1A6FT81-F1
#
_cell.length_a   1.000
_cell.length_b   1.000
_cell.length_c   1.000
_cell.angle_alpha   90.00
_cell.angle_beta   90.00
_cell.angle_gamma   90.00
#
_symmetry.space_group_name_H-M   'P 1'
#
loop_
_entity.id
_entity.type
_entity.pdbx_description
1 polymer ?
#
loop_
_entity_poly.entity_id
_entity_poly.type
_entity_poly.pdbx_seq_one_letter_code
_entity_poly.pdbx_strand_id
1 'polypeptide(L)'
;MRIYKKGDIADIKGMGTVQKGMPHKCYHGKTGRVCNVTQHAVGIIVNKQVKGKILAKRINVQIEHIKHSKNRDRFLKRSLP
;
A
#
# COMPACT_ATOMS: atom_id res chain seq x y z
N MET A 1 9.62 14.70 0.98
CA MET A 1 9.98 13.38 0.41
C MET A 1 9.46 12.29 1.33
N ARG A 2 8.74 11.28 0.83
CA ARG A 2 8.27 10.13 1.64
C ARG A 2 9.19 8.94 1.39
N ILE A 3 9.77 8.39 2.45
CA ILE A 3 10.66 7.23 2.37
C ILE A 3 9.83 5.99 2.72
N TYR A 4 9.83 4.99 1.86
CA TYR A 4 9.19 3.69 2.10
C TYR A 4 10.27 2.63 2.31
N LYS A 5 10.06 1.77 3.30
CA LYS A 5 10.91 0.60 3.57
C LYS A 5 10.12 -0.69 3.36
N LYS A 6 10.86 -1.75 3.05
CA LYS A 6 10.28 -3.09 2.97
C LYS A 6 9.69 -3.47 4.34
N GLY A 7 8.45 -3.93 4.34
CA GLY A 7 7.73 -4.32 5.53
C GLY A 7 6.84 -3.25 6.16
N ASP A 8 6.89 -2.01 5.65
CA ASP A 8 5.99 -0.93 6.05
C ASP A 8 4.55 -1.23 5.64
N ILE A 9 3.61 -0.61 6.37
CA ILE A 9 2.18 -0.69 6.07
C ILE A 9 1.77 0.55 5.30
N ALA A 10 1.21 0.34 4.12
CA ALA A 10 0.86 1.41 3.20
C ALA A 10 -0.57 1.26 2.69
N ASP A 11 -1.24 2.40 2.55
CA ASP A 11 -2.58 2.52 2.01
C ASP A 11 -2.51 2.98 0.55
N ILE A 12 -3.31 2.32 -0.30
CA ILE A 12 -3.38 2.64 -1.73
C ILE A 12 -4.50 3.66 -1.95
N LYS A 13 -4.12 4.84 -2.44
CA LYS A 13 -5.04 5.94 -2.75
C LYS A 13 -4.66 6.54 -4.10
N GLY A 14 -5.36 6.12 -5.15
CA GLY A 14 -5.24 6.73 -6.48
C GLY A 14 -5.54 8.23 -6.44
N MET A 15 -4.74 9.01 -7.16
CA MET A 15 -4.84 10.46 -7.29
C MET A 15 -5.07 10.77 -8.77
N GLY A 16 -6.14 11.48 -9.11
CA GLY A 16 -6.51 11.71 -10.51
C GLY A 16 -5.58 12.66 -11.29
N THR A 17 -4.74 13.43 -10.59
CA THR A 17 -3.79 14.37 -11.20
C THR A 17 -2.61 13.66 -11.88
N VAL A 18 -2.26 12.45 -11.44
CA VAL A 18 -1.17 11.64 -12.00
C VAL A 18 -1.78 10.37 -12.59
N GLN A 19 -1.61 10.17 -13.89
CA GLN A 19 -2.18 8.99 -14.57
C GLN A 19 -1.23 7.79 -14.56
N LYS A 20 0.08 8.04 -14.53
CA LYS A 20 1.11 6.99 -14.55
C LYS A 20 1.09 6.19 -13.24
N GLY A 21 1.30 4.88 -13.34
CA GLY A 21 1.37 4.00 -12.17
C GLY A 21 0.10 3.95 -11.31
N MET A 22 -1.04 4.37 -11.87
CA MET A 22 -2.35 4.33 -11.23
C MET A 22 -2.74 2.89 -10.85
N PRO A 23 -3.19 2.67 -9.61
CA PRO A 23 -3.69 1.36 -9.21
C PRO A 23 -5.06 1.11 -9.86
N HIS A 24 -5.35 -0.16 -10.17
CA HIS A 24 -6.71 -0.54 -10.57
C HIS A 24 -7.71 -0.22 -9.45
N LYS A 25 -8.90 0.29 -9.81
CA LYS A 25 -9.93 0.78 -8.87
C LYS A 25 -10.26 -0.21 -7.73
N CYS A 26 -10.23 -1.51 -8.00
CA CYS A 26 -10.47 -2.56 -7.00
C CYS A 26 -9.46 -2.57 -5.82
N TYR A 27 -8.29 -1.97 -5.97
CA TYR A 27 -7.27 -1.86 -4.92
C TYR A 27 -7.32 -0.51 -4.18
N HIS A 28 -8.14 0.44 -4.63
CA HIS A 28 -8.27 1.73 -3.98
C HIS A 28 -8.85 1.57 -2.58
N GLY A 29 -8.24 2.23 -1.60
CA GLY A 29 -8.61 2.14 -0.19
C GLY A 29 -8.22 0.82 0.48
N LYS A 30 -7.44 -0.03 -0.19
CA LYS A 30 -6.87 -1.23 0.43
C LYS A 30 -5.54 -0.89 1.10
N THR A 31 -5.34 -1.48 2.27
CA THR A 31 -4.08 -1.47 2.99
C THR A 31 -3.29 -2.72 2.60
N GLY A 32 -1.98 -2.57 2.44
CA GLY A 32 -1.08 -3.68 2.15
C GLY A 32 0.28 -3.49 2.79
N ARG A 33 1.12 -4.51 2.64
CA ARG A 33 2.49 -4.48 3.13
C ARG A 33 3.46 -4.26 1.97
N VAL A 34 4.41 -3.37 2.16
CA VAL A 34 5.46 -3.10 1.16
C VAL A 34 6.36 -4.33 1.04
N CYS A 35 6.48 -4.89 -0.16
CA CYS A 35 7.34 -6.03 -0.45
C CYS A 35 8.63 -5.66 -1.17
N ASN A 36 8.58 -4.65 -2.04
CA ASN A 36 9.72 -4.15 -2.79
C ASN A 36 9.61 -2.63 -2.97
N VAL A 37 10.74 -1.95 -3.11
CA VAL A 37 10.80 -0.51 -3.35
C VAL A 37 11.68 -0.30 -4.58
N THR A 38 11.17 0.43 -5.56
CA THR A 38 11.93 0.84 -6.76
C THR A 38 12.08 2.36 -6.78
N GLN A 39 12.83 2.89 -7.75
CA GLN A 39 13.14 4.31 -7.83
C GLN A 39 11.90 5.24 -7.81
N HIS A 40 10.80 4.83 -8.46
CA HIS A 40 9.59 5.65 -8.60
C HIS A 40 8.32 4.97 -8.10
N ALA A 41 8.38 3.68 -7.76
CA ALA A 41 7.21 2.89 -7.40
C ALA A 41 7.50 1.98 -6.21
N VAL A 42 6.42 1.47 -5.63
CA VAL A 42 6.47 0.55 -4.50
C VAL A 42 5.63 -0.67 -4.83
N GLY A 43 6.23 -1.84 -4.63
CA GLY A 43 5.53 -3.12 -4.69
C GLY A 43 4.81 -3.35 -3.37
N ILE A 44 3.49 -3.51 -3.43
CA ILE A 44 2.62 -3.75 -2.26
C ILE A 44 1.93 -5.11 -2.42
N ILE A 45 1.95 -5.91 -1.35
CA ILE A 45 1.13 -7.12 -1.24
C ILE A 45 -0.21 -6.73 -0.61
N VAL A 46 -1.29 -6.99 -1.34
CA VAL A 46 -2.67 -6.75 -0.91
C VAL A 46 -3.45 -8.06 -0.94
N ASN A 47 -4.26 -8.31 0.08
CA ASN A 47 -5.19 -9.43 0.09
C ASN A 47 -6.46 -9.04 -0.68
N LYS A 48 -6.70 -9.73 -1.79
CA LYS A 48 -7.91 -9.55 -2.62
C LYS A 48 -8.79 -10.78 -2.53
N GLN A 49 -10.07 -10.57 -2.25
CA GLN A 49 -11.06 -11.63 -2.30
C GLN A 49 -11.46 -11.89 -3.76
N VAL A 50 -11.39 -13.15 -4.19
CA VAL A 50 -11.77 -13.60 -5.53
C VAL A 50 -12.54 -14.91 -5.38
N LYS A 51 -13.83 -14.92 -5.78
CA LYS A 51 -14.70 -16.11 -5.77
C LYS A 51 -14.62 -16.91 -4.46
N GLY A 52 -14.79 -16.22 -3.32
CA GLY A 52 -14.79 -16.84 -1.99
C GLY A 52 -13.41 -17.13 -1.38
N LYS A 53 -12.31 -16.97 -2.13
CA LYS A 53 -10.94 -17.18 -1.62
C LYS A 53 -10.22 -15.84 -1.44
N ILE A 54 -9.35 -15.75 -0.44
CA ILE A 54 -8.46 -14.60 -0.24
C ILE A 54 -7.12 -14.93 -0.91
N LEU A 55 -6.76 -14.13 -1.92
CA LEU A 55 -5.51 -14.28 -2.66
C LEU A 55 -4.60 -13.09 -2.38
N ALA A 56 -3.35 -13.37 -2.05
CA ALA A 56 -2.30 -12.36 -2.00
C ALA A 56 -1.95 -11.91 -3.42
N LYS A 57 -2.18 -10.63 -3.73
CA LYS A 57 -1.82 -10.02 -5.01
C LYS A 57 -0.70 -9.01 -4.78
N ARG A 58 0.37 -9.12 -5.56
CA ARG A 58 1.45 -8.14 -5.63
C ARG A 58 1.10 -7.12 -6.71
N ILE A 59 1.14 -5.84 -6.36
CA ILE A 59 0.90 -4.74 -7.27
C ILE A 59 2.04 -3.72 -7.16
N ASN A 60 2.43 -3.13 -8.28
CA ASN A 60 3.39 -2.04 -8.32
C ASN A 60 2.63 -0.74 -8.52
N VAL A 61 2.79 0.21 -7.61
CA VAL A 61 2.04 1.47 -7.61
C VAL A 61 3.04 2.62 -7.42
N GLN A 62 2.82 3.74 -8.12
CA GLN A 62 3.69 4.91 -7.98
C GLN A 62 3.55 5.57 -6.62
N ILE A 63 4.61 6.22 -6.13
CA ILE A 63 4.69 6.82 -4.79
C ILE A 63 3.57 7.85 -4.54
N GLU A 64 3.13 8.55 -5.59
CA GLU A 64 2.05 9.54 -5.52
C GLU A 64 0.69 8.95 -5.08
N HIS A 65 0.46 7.69 -5.44
CA HIS A 65 -0.78 6.98 -5.15
C HIS A 65 -0.74 6.17 -3.85
N ILE A 66 0.29 6.38 -3.03
CA ILE A 66 0.51 5.63 -1.81
C ILE A 66 0.55 6.59 -0.63
N LYS A 67 -0.06 6.18 0.48
CA LYS A 67 0.03 6.87 1.77
C LYS A 67 0.56 5.92 2.84
N HIS A 68 1.34 6.45 3.77
CA HIS A 68 1.73 5.69 4.96
C HIS A 68 0.51 5.49 5.85
N SER A 69 0.28 4.25 6.28
CA SER A 69 -0.84 3.95 7.17
C SER A 69 -0.46 4.24 8.61
N LYS A 70 -1.26 5.06 9.30
CA LYS A 70 -1.03 5.42 10.72
C LYS A 70 -1.56 4.37 11.71
N ASN A 71 -2.23 3.33 11.21
CA ASN A 71 -2.91 2.34 12.07
C ASN A 71 -1.91 1.57 12.93
N ARG A 72 -0.74 1.22 12.36
CA ARG A 72 0.31 0.50 13.09
C ARG A 72 0.95 1.35 14.17
N ASP A 73 1.25 2.62 13.88
CA ASP A 73 1.88 3.53 14.84
C ASP A 73 1.01 3.75 16.08
N ARG A 74 -0.30 3.92 15.88
CA ARG A 74 -1.25 4.06 16.99
C ARG A 74 -1.29 2.79 17.85
N PHE A 75 -1.25 1.61 17.22
CA PHE A 75 -1.20 0.35 17.95
C PHE A 75 0.09 0.22 18.76
N LEU A 76 1.24 0.49 18.15
CA LEU A 76 2.56 0.41 18.79
C LEU A 76 2.67 1.34 20.00
N LYS A 77 2.18 2.58 19.89
CA LYS A 77 2.16 3.57 20.98
C LYS A 77 1.28 3.17 22.17
N ARG A 78 0.33 2.24 21.97
CA ARG A 78 -0.52 1.72 23.04
C ARG A 78 0.04 0.41 23.62
N SER A 79 0.71 -0.39 22.81
CA SER A 79 1.24 -1.70 23.22
C SER A 79 2.59 -1.62 23.92
N LEU A 80 3.36 -0.56 23.66
CA LEU A 80 4.60 -0.28 24.37
C LEU A 80 4.27 0.63 25.56
N PRO A 81 4.69 0.28 26.79
CA PRO A 81 4.51 1.12 27.97
C PRO A 81 5.27 2.44 27.87
#